data_AF-N6YFN5-F1
#
_entry.id   AF-N6YFN5-F1
#
_cell.length_a   1.000
_cell.length_b   1.000
_cell.length_c   1.000
_cell.angle_alpha   90.00
_cell.angle_beta   90.00
_cell.angle_gamma   90.00
#
_symmetry.space_group_name_H-M   'P 1'
#
loop_
_entity.id
_entity.type
_entity.pdbx_description
1 polymer ?
#
loop_
_entity_poly.entity_id
_entity_poly.type
_entity_poly.pdbx_seq_one_letter_code
_entity_poly.pdbx_strand_id
1 'polypeptide(L)'
;MGRKGLTPKQSRFVKEYLIDLNATQAAIRAGYSSHRANAIGYENLTKPDVAAAVQREMKARAERTEITQDMVLRELAKIGFADIRRAVTWGETELRVADGEDGTAVPHHGLALKASDEIDDDTAAA
;
A
#
# COMPACT_ATOMS: atom_id res chain seq x y z
N MET A 1 -13.56 24.65 29.96
CA MET A 1 -14.49 24.36 28.85
C MET A 1 -14.54 22.85 28.65
N GLY A 2 -15.72 22.25 28.74
CA GLY A 2 -15.87 20.78 28.70
C GLY A 2 -15.58 20.19 27.32
N ARG A 3 -14.90 19.03 27.29
CA ARG A 3 -14.70 18.22 26.08
C ARG A 3 -16.06 17.88 25.46
N LYS A 4 -16.43 18.54 24.38
CA LYS A 4 -17.54 18.07 23.53
C LYS A 4 -17.02 16.87 22.75
N GLY A 5 -17.64 15.70 22.95
CA GLY A 5 -17.34 14.52 22.15
C GLY A 5 -17.53 14.79 20.65
N LEU A 6 -16.95 13.91 19.82
CA LEU A 6 -17.04 14.02 18.36
C LEU A 6 -18.51 14.09 17.90
N THR A 7 -18.80 15.03 17.02
CA THR A 7 -20.09 15.04 16.31
C THR A 7 -20.19 13.84 15.36
N PRO A 8 -21.39 13.43 14.92
CA PRO A 8 -21.55 12.34 13.95
C PRO A 8 -20.76 12.54 12.66
N LYS A 9 -20.71 13.78 12.12
CA LYS A 9 -19.91 14.11 10.93
C LYS A 9 -18.41 14.01 11.18
N GLN A 10 -17.92 14.43 12.35
CA GLN A 10 -16.51 14.28 12.71
C GLN A 10 -16.14 12.81 12.93
N SER A 11 -17.01 12.02 13.56
CA SER A 11 -16.80 10.57 13.72
C SER A 11 -16.74 9.86 12.36
N ARG A 12 -17.65 10.22 11.44
CA ARG A 12 -17.61 9.74 10.05
C ARG A 12 -16.32 10.17 9.36
N PHE A 13 -15.92 11.43 9.49
CA PHE A 13 -14.66 11.94 8.94
C PHE A 13 -13.44 11.12 9.40
N VAL A 14 -13.34 10.80 10.70
CA VAL A 14 -12.24 9.97 11.22
C VAL A 14 -12.21 8.61 10.53
N LYS A 15 -13.36 7.93 10.43
CA LYS A 15 -13.45 6.62 9.76
C LYS A 15 -13.05 6.70 8.29
N GLU A 16 -13.54 7.70 7.57
CA GLU A 16 -13.25 7.89 6.14
C GLU A 16 -11.80 8.32 5.89
N TYR A 17 -11.18 9.04 6.83
CA TYR A 17 -9.77 9.46 6.74
C TYR A 17 -8.81 8.29 6.91
N LEU A 18 -9.14 7.32 7.77
CA LEU A 18 -8.27 6.16 8.02
C LEU A 18 -8.21 5.14 6.87
N ILE A 19 -9.03 5.33 5.84
CA ILE A 19 -9.03 4.48 4.65
C ILE A 19 -7.80 4.80 3.78
N ASP A 20 -7.57 6.07 3.48
CA ASP A 20 -6.60 6.53 2.47
C ASP A 20 -5.74 7.72 2.93
N LEU A 21 -5.93 8.20 4.16
CA LEU A 21 -5.28 9.38 4.73
C LEU A 21 -5.49 10.66 3.89
N ASN A 22 -6.59 10.72 3.13
CA ASN A 22 -6.93 11.87 2.31
C ASN A 22 -8.01 12.73 3.01
N ALA A 23 -7.60 13.87 3.56
CA ALA A 23 -8.49 14.75 4.32
C ALA A 23 -9.64 15.33 3.47
N THR A 24 -9.38 15.68 2.21
CA THR A 24 -10.39 16.26 1.33
C THR A 24 -11.45 15.21 0.99
N GLN A 25 -11.04 14.02 0.58
CA GLN A 25 -11.96 12.93 0.25
C GLN A 25 -12.71 12.41 1.48
N ALA A 26 -12.05 12.34 2.64
CA ALA A 26 -12.71 12.01 3.89
C ALA A 26 -13.81 13.02 4.26
N ALA A 27 -13.58 14.32 4.04
CA ALA A 27 -14.61 15.34 4.26
C ALA A 27 -15.80 15.17 3.30
N ILE A 28 -15.56 14.87 2.02
CA ILE A 28 -16.63 14.60 1.04
C ILE A 28 -17.45 13.38 1.49
N ARG A 29 -16.79 12.25 1.76
CA ARG A 29 -17.44 10.99 2.18
C ARG A 29 -18.16 11.13 3.53
N ALA A 30 -17.69 12.03 4.40
CA ALA A 30 -18.35 12.35 5.66
C ALA A 30 -19.56 13.30 5.53
N GLY A 31 -19.91 13.73 4.31
CA GLY A 31 -21.07 14.56 4.04
C GLY A 31 -20.86 16.05 4.33
N TYR A 32 -19.62 16.54 4.23
CA TYR A 32 -19.35 17.98 4.16
C TYR A 32 -19.54 18.51 2.73
N SER A 33 -19.66 19.83 2.60
CA SER A 33 -19.75 20.48 1.28
C SER A 33 -18.51 20.16 0.45
N SER A 34 -18.70 19.60 -0.74
CA SER A 34 -17.62 19.29 -1.68
C SER A 34 -16.80 20.54 -2.04
N HIS A 35 -17.47 21.67 -2.23
CA HIS A 35 -16.83 22.94 -2.55
C HIS A 35 -15.84 23.42 -1.48
N ARG A 36 -16.08 23.08 -0.20
CA ARG A 36 -15.22 23.47 0.93
C ARG A 36 -14.48 22.29 1.56
N ALA A 37 -14.53 21.11 0.96
CA ALA A 37 -14.03 19.88 1.57
C ALA A 37 -12.53 19.92 1.88
N ASN A 38 -11.73 20.61 1.06
CA ASN A 38 -10.30 20.78 1.32
C ASN A 38 -10.05 21.55 2.64
N ALA A 39 -10.63 22.75 2.77
CA ALA A 39 -10.50 23.57 3.96
C ALA A 39 -11.08 22.90 5.20
N ILE A 40 -12.26 22.27 5.07
CA ILE A 40 -12.92 21.55 6.18
C ILE A 40 -12.11 20.32 6.61
N GLY A 41 -11.53 19.59 5.65
CA GLY A 41 -10.68 18.44 5.93
C GLY A 41 -9.46 18.84 6.77
N TYR A 42 -8.78 19.91 6.37
CA TYR A 42 -7.67 20.48 7.15
C TYR A 42 -8.13 20.95 8.54
N GLU A 43 -9.23 21.72 8.61
CA GLU A 43 -9.79 22.21 9.87
C GLU A 43 -10.18 21.06 10.82
N ASN A 44 -10.71 19.95 10.29
CA ASN A 44 -11.02 18.79 11.11
C ASN A 44 -9.76 18.15 11.67
N LEU A 45 -8.66 18.06 10.90
CA LEU A 45 -7.40 17.51 11.40
C LEU A 45 -6.73 18.39 12.46
N THR A 46 -7.00 19.70 12.48
CA THR A 46 -6.44 20.61 13.50
C THR A 46 -7.26 20.64 14.80
N LYS A 47 -8.49 20.13 14.80
CA LYS A 47 -9.33 20.04 16.01
C LYS A 47 -8.78 18.98 16.97
N PRO A 48 -8.44 19.33 18.23
CA PRO A 48 -7.81 18.40 19.17
C PRO A 48 -8.58 17.09 19.38
N ASP A 49 -9.92 17.14 19.46
CA ASP A 49 -10.73 15.94 19.69
C ASP A 49 -10.76 15.00 18.47
N VAL A 50 -10.70 15.57 17.25
CA VAL A 50 -10.64 14.79 16.00
C VAL A 50 -9.26 14.21 15.82
N ALA A 51 -8.20 15.01 16.01
CA ALA A 51 -6.81 14.55 15.94
C ALA A 51 -6.55 13.41 16.95
N ALA A 52 -7.00 13.57 18.19
CA ALA A 52 -6.88 12.54 19.22
C ALA A 52 -7.63 11.25 18.85
N ALA A 53 -8.79 11.36 18.20
CA ALA A 53 -9.53 10.19 17.74
C ALA A 53 -8.84 9.49 16.57
N VAL A 54 -8.31 10.23 15.59
CA VAL A 54 -7.50 9.65 14.51
C VAL A 54 -6.32 8.86 15.10
N GLN A 55 -5.56 9.45 16.02
CA GLN A 55 -4.42 8.79 16.64
C GLN A 55 -4.81 7.53 17.42
N ARG A 56 -5.91 7.58 18.19
CA ARG A 56 -6.42 6.42 18.91
C ARG A 56 -6.80 5.27 17.97
N GLU A 57 -7.52 5.57 16.90
CA GLU A 57 -7.94 4.54 15.94
C GLU A 57 -6.77 3.99 15.11
N MET A 58 -5.78 4.83 14.76
CA MET A 58 -4.52 4.36 14.13
C MET A 58 -3.78 3.39 15.05
N LYS A 59 -3.67 3.71 16.34
CA LYS A 59 -3.05 2.85 17.34
C LYS A 59 -3.82 1.54 17.51
N ALA A 60 -5.13 1.60 17.65
CA ALA A 60 -5.98 0.41 17.78
C ALA A 60 -5.89 -0.50 16.54
N ARG A 61 -5.76 0.08 15.33
CA ARG A 61 -5.51 -0.69 14.11
C ARG A 61 -4.16 -1.38 14.15
N ALA A 62 -3.09 -0.67 14.50
CA ALA A 62 -1.75 -1.24 14.60
C ALA A 62 -1.67 -2.35 15.66
N GLU A 63 -2.30 -2.17 16.81
CA GLU A 63 -2.40 -3.18 17.87
C GLU A 63 -3.18 -4.41 17.40
N ARG A 64 -4.31 -4.24 16.70
CA ARG A 64 -5.12 -5.36 16.19
C ARG A 64 -4.44 -6.16 15.09
N THR A 65 -3.64 -5.52 14.23
CA THR A 65 -2.99 -6.20 13.11
C THR A 65 -1.57 -6.66 13.41
N GLU A 66 -1.00 -6.23 14.54
CA GLU A 66 0.44 -6.41 14.87
C GLU A 66 1.37 -5.94 13.73
N ILE A 67 0.89 -5.03 12.89
CA ILE A 67 1.57 -4.52 11.71
C ILE A 67 1.69 -3.00 11.85
N THR A 68 2.91 -2.51 11.89
CA THR A 68 3.21 -1.07 11.88
C THR A 68 3.38 -0.55 10.45
N GLN A 69 3.27 0.76 10.25
CA GLN A 69 3.58 1.37 8.95
C GLN A 69 5.02 1.08 8.51
N ASP A 70 5.97 1.09 9.44
CA ASP A 70 7.37 0.76 9.16
C ASP A 70 7.56 -0.70 8.72
N MET A 71 6.74 -1.63 9.19
CA MET A 71 6.75 -3.01 8.69
C MET A 71 6.27 -3.04 7.24
N VAL A 72 5.16 -2.37 6.92
CA VAL A 72 4.64 -2.31 5.54
C VAL A 72 5.67 -1.71 4.59
N LEU A 73 6.33 -0.61 4.96
CA LEU A 73 7.37 0.01 4.14
C LEU A 73 8.57 -0.91 3.91
N ARG A 74 9.00 -1.65 4.95
CA ARG A 74 10.09 -2.62 4.83
C ARG A 74 9.73 -3.77 3.88
N GLU A 75 8.54 -4.35 4.02
CA GLU A 75 8.10 -5.45 3.13
C GLU A 75 7.86 -4.96 1.70
N LEU A 76 7.29 -3.77 1.51
CA LEU A 76 7.16 -3.17 0.17
C LEU A 76 8.52 -2.87 -0.46
N ALA A 77 9.52 -2.48 0.32
CA ALA A 77 10.87 -2.26 -0.17
C ALA A 77 11.52 -3.56 -0.65
N LYS A 78 11.33 -4.69 0.07
CA LYS A 78 11.82 -5.99 -0.39
C LYS A 78 11.27 -6.35 -1.76
N ILE A 79 9.96 -6.20 -1.97
CA ILE A 79 9.30 -6.48 -3.25
C ILE A 79 9.73 -5.45 -4.31
N GLY A 80 9.68 -4.16 -3.99
CA GLY A 80 9.90 -3.06 -4.93
C GLY A 80 11.35 -2.92 -5.40
N PHE A 81 12.32 -3.41 -4.61
CA PHE A 81 13.74 -3.40 -4.94
C PHE A 81 14.30 -4.81 -5.19
N ALA A 82 13.45 -5.83 -5.28
CA ALA A 82 13.87 -7.18 -5.63
C ALA A 82 14.52 -7.20 -7.02
N ASP A 83 15.68 -7.87 -7.13
CA ASP A 83 16.34 -8.12 -8.41
C ASP A 83 16.18 -9.58 -8.81
N ILE A 84 15.26 -9.84 -9.73
CA ILE A 84 14.95 -11.19 -10.22
C ILE A 84 16.19 -11.93 -10.76
N ARG A 85 17.20 -11.21 -11.25
CA ARG A 85 18.46 -11.81 -11.77
C ARG A 85 19.27 -12.49 -10.66
N ARG A 86 18.99 -12.19 -9.40
CA ARG A 86 19.58 -12.86 -8.25
C ARG A 86 18.94 -14.23 -8.00
N ALA A 87 17.65 -14.38 -8.30
CA ALA A 87 16.87 -15.60 -8.04
C ALA A 87 16.91 -16.62 -9.21
N VAL A 88 17.20 -16.18 -10.43
CA VAL A 88 17.22 -17.05 -11.62
C VAL A 88 18.54 -17.02 -12.36
N THR A 89 18.86 -18.13 -13.00
CA THR A 89 19.91 -18.24 -14.01
C THR A 89 19.25 -18.27 -15.39
N TRP A 90 19.70 -17.37 -16.26
CA TRP A 90 19.22 -17.28 -17.63
C TRP A 90 19.96 -18.31 -18.49
N GLY A 91 19.20 -19.21 -19.09
CA GLY A 91 19.70 -20.18 -20.06
C GLY A 91 19.86 -19.56 -21.45
N GLU A 92 20.26 -20.39 -22.40
CA GLU A 92 20.39 -19.97 -23.80
C GLU A 92 19.03 -19.52 -24.38
N THR A 93 19.10 -18.62 -25.36
CA THR A 93 17.92 -18.17 -26.10
C THR A 93 17.70 -19.11 -27.27
N GLU A 94 16.57 -19.81 -27.27
CA GLU A 94 16.14 -20.70 -28.34
C GLU A 94 15.12 -19.99 -29.23
N LEU A 95 15.24 -20.09 -30.55
CA LEU A 95 14.19 -19.65 -31.46
C LEU A 95 13.18 -20.78 -31.63
N ARG A 96 11.93 -20.57 -31.19
CA ARG A 96 10.85 -21.53 -31.38
C ARG A 96 9.84 -20.95 -32.36
N VAL A 97 9.45 -21.75 -33.35
CA VAL A 97 8.35 -21.37 -34.24
C VAL A 97 7.07 -21.35 -33.41
N ALA A 98 6.39 -20.20 -33.36
CA ALA A 98 5.10 -20.11 -32.70
C ALA A 98 4.06 -20.96 -33.44
N ASP A 99 3.11 -21.54 -32.73
CA ASP A 99 2.03 -22.40 -33.27
C ASP A 99 1.02 -21.66 -34.21
N GLY A 100 1.38 -20.50 -34.75
CA GLY A 100 0.59 -19.74 -35.73
C GLY A 100 0.90 -20.13 -37.18
N GLU A 101 -0.06 -19.87 -38.08
CA GLU A 101 0.03 -20.21 -39.52
C GLU A 101 1.21 -19.53 -40.26
N ASP A 102 1.79 -18.48 -39.66
CA ASP A 102 2.76 -17.61 -40.32
C ASP A 102 4.23 -18.06 -40.15
N GLY A 103 4.47 -19.17 -39.43
CA GLY A 103 5.82 -19.74 -39.25
C GLY A 103 6.81 -18.80 -38.53
N THR A 104 6.31 -17.83 -37.76
CA THR A 104 7.15 -16.82 -37.11
C THR A 104 7.95 -17.44 -35.96
N ALA A 105 9.27 -17.28 -35.99
CA ALA A 105 10.16 -17.69 -34.91
C ALA A 105 10.16 -16.65 -33.78
N VAL A 106 9.86 -17.09 -32.56
CA VAL A 106 9.83 -16.28 -31.35
C VAL A 106 10.99 -16.72 -30.44
N PRO A 107 11.81 -15.79 -29.92
CA PRO A 107 12.83 -16.12 -28.94
C PRO A 107 12.19 -16.60 -27.63
N HIS A 108 12.63 -17.77 -27.18
CA HIS A 108 12.35 -18.36 -25.88
C HIS A 108 13.62 -18.30 -25.03
N HIS A 109 13.53 -17.71 -23.84
CA HIS A 109 14.63 -17.69 -22.89
C HIS A 109 14.44 -18.81 -21.86
N GLY A 110 15.40 -19.73 -21.78
CA GLY A 110 15.43 -20.72 -20.71
C GLY A 110 15.61 -20.04 -19.35
N LEU A 111 14.87 -20.48 -18.33
CA LEU A 111 15.00 -20.00 -16.96
C LEU A 111 15.18 -21.18 -16.02
N ALA A 112 16.21 -21.11 -15.17
CA ALA A 112 16.40 -22.03 -14.06
C ALA A 112 16.35 -21.24 -12.74
N LEU A 113 15.54 -21.68 -11.78
CA LEU A 113 15.56 -21.11 -10.43
C LEU A 113 16.84 -21.56 -9.73
N LYS A 114 17.49 -20.65 -9.01
CA LYS A 114 18.60 -21.00 -8.13
C LYS A 114 18.08 -21.76 -6.90
N ALA A 115 18.93 -22.60 -6.31
CA ALA A 115 18.56 -23.30 -5.09
C ALA A 115 18.40 -22.29 -3.93
N SER A 116 17.51 -22.59 -2.98
CA SER A 116 17.15 -21.63 -1.92
C SER A 116 18.32 -21.26 -1.00
N ASP A 117 19.32 -22.13 -0.87
CA ASP A 117 20.56 -21.90 -0.11
C ASP A 117 21.59 -21.04 -0.86
N GLU A 118 21.38 -20.82 -2.16
CA GLU A 118 22.20 -19.94 -3.01
C GLU A 118 21.59 -18.55 -3.21
N ILE A 119 20.41 -18.29 -2.63
CA ILE A 119 19.67 -17.03 -2.71
C ILE A 119 19.81 -16.32 -1.36
N ASP A 120 20.20 -15.04 -1.39
CA ASP A 120 20.27 -14.24 -0.16
C ASP A 120 18.89 -13.98 0.45
N ASP A 121 18.83 -13.82 1.77
CA ASP A 121 17.60 -13.62 2.53
C ASP A 121 16.74 -12.46 2.00
N ASP A 122 17.36 -11.38 1.50
CA ASP A 122 16.63 -10.24 0.95
C ASP A 122 15.92 -10.58 -0.37
N THR A 123 16.52 -11.44 -1.18
CA THR A 123 15.93 -11.97 -2.42
C THR A 123 14.95 -13.11 -2.13
N ALA A 124 15.19 -13.92 -1.10
CA ALA A 124 14.34 -15.04 -0.70
C ALA A 124 13.07 -14.59 0.07
N ALA A 125 13.11 -13.41 0.70
CA ALA A 125 12.01 -12.86 1.49
C ALA A 125 11.05 -11.95 0.71
N ALA A 126 11.24 -11.79 -0.61
CA ALA A 126 10.37 -11.02 -1.50
C ALA A 126 9.34 -11.91 -2.21
#